data_AF-A0AAE5N4I1-F1
#
_entry.id   AF-A0AAE5N4I1-F1
#
_cell.length_a   1.000
_cell.length_b   1.000
_cell.length_c   1.000
_cell.angle_alpha   90.00
_cell.angle_beta   90.00
_cell.angle_gamma   90.00
#
_symmetry.space_group_name_H-M   'P 1'
#
loop_
_entity.id
_entity.type
_entity.pdbx_description
1 polymer ?
#
loop_
_entity_poly.entity_id
_entity_poly.type
_entity_poly.pdbx_seq_one_letter_code
_entity_poly.pdbx_strand_id
1 'polypeptide(L)'
;MNYSHDNWSAILAHIGKPEELDTSARNAGALTRRREIRDAATLLRLGLAYGPGGMSLREVTAWAQLHDVATLSDVALLKRLRNAADWFGILAAQTLAVRAAVTGCTSGKRLRLVDGTAISAPGGGSAEWRLHMGYDPHTCQFTDFELTDS
;
A
#
# COMPACT_ATOMS: atom_id res chain seq x y z
N MET A 1 6.58 11.15 12.20
CA MET A 1 5.91 11.86 11.09
C MET A 1 4.70 12.60 11.65
N ASN A 2 4.57 13.91 11.43
CA ASN A 2 3.38 14.67 11.85
C ASN A 2 2.24 14.41 10.86
N TYR A 3 1.23 13.64 11.29
CA TYR A 3 0.01 13.37 10.54
C TYR A 3 -0.98 14.56 10.65
N SER A 4 -0.55 15.76 10.26
CA SER A 4 -1.47 16.90 10.09
C SER A 4 -2.51 16.59 8.99
N HIS A 5 -3.73 17.09 9.14
CA HIS A 5 -4.81 16.95 8.16
C HIS A 5 -4.38 17.43 6.76
N ASP A 6 -3.57 18.49 6.71
CA ASP A 6 -3.04 19.08 5.46
C ASP A 6 -2.06 18.16 4.71
N ASN A 7 -1.35 17.29 5.44
CA ASN A 7 -0.42 16.34 4.82
C ASN A 7 -1.18 15.19 4.15
N TRP A 8 -2.33 14.79 4.71
CA TRP A 8 -3.11 13.67 4.19
C TRP A 8 -3.79 14.00 2.85
N SER A 9 -4.38 15.19 2.72
CA SER A 9 -5.03 15.61 1.48
C SER A 9 -4.03 15.69 0.31
N ALA A 10 -2.81 16.16 0.57
CA ALA A 10 -1.72 16.20 -0.41
C ALA A 10 -1.28 14.80 -0.87
N ILE A 11 -1.11 13.86 0.08
CA ILE A 11 -0.80 12.46 -0.24
C ILE A 11 -1.91 11.85 -1.09
N LEU A 12 -3.18 12.04 -0.69
CA LEU A 12 -4.32 11.47 -1.41
C LEU A 12 -4.40 12.00 -2.84
N ALA A 13 -4.20 13.31 -3.03
CA ALA A 13 -4.19 13.94 -4.35
C ALA A 13 -3.11 13.40 -5.30
N HIS A 14 -1.98 12.91 -4.76
CA HIS A 14 -0.90 12.32 -5.55
C HIS A 14 -1.18 10.87 -5.97
N ILE A 15 -2.03 10.16 -5.23
CA ILE A 15 -2.33 8.74 -5.46
C ILE A 15 -3.54 8.58 -6.38
N GLY A 16 -4.60 9.36 -6.18
CA GLY A 16 -5.79 9.31 -7.04
C GLY A 16 -7.01 9.96 -6.43
N LYS A 17 -8.06 10.13 -7.24
CA LYS A 17 -9.33 10.69 -6.75
C LYS A 17 -10.05 9.68 -5.85
N PRO A 18 -10.77 10.11 -4.81
CA PRO A 18 -11.47 9.21 -3.90
C PRO A 18 -12.38 8.18 -4.58
N GLU A 19 -13.10 8.57 -5.63
CA GLU A 19 -14.01 7.67 -6.36
C GLU A 19 -13.28 6.58 -7.17
N GLU A 20 -12.14 6.94 -7.75
CA GLU A 20 -11.27 6.00 -8.49
C GLU A 20 -10.65 4.99 -7.52
N LEU A 21 -10.23 5.47 -6.34
CA LEU A 21 -9.72 4.61 -5.26
C LEU A 21 -10.78 3.65 -4.74
N ASP A 22 -12.00 4.14 -4.52
CA ASP A 22 -13.13 3.32 -4.07
C ASP A 22 -13.48 2.22 -5.08
N THR A 23 -13.45 2.56 -6.37
CA THR A 23 -13.69 1.61 -7.46
C THR A 23 -12.56 0.58 -7.54
N SER A 24 -11.31 1.03 -7.52
CA SER A 24 -10.13 0.17 -7.53
C SER A 24 -10.10 -0.78 -6.33
N ALA A 25 -10.40 -0.28 -5.12
CA ALA A 25 -10.43 -1.09 -3.89
C ALA A 25 -11.52 -2.15 -3.92
N ARG A 26 -12.67 -1.88 -4.54
CA ARG A 26 -13.73 -2.88 -4.72
C ARG A 26 -13.31 -3.95 -5.73
N ASN A 27 -12.77 -3.54 -6.88
CA ASN A 27 -12.35 -4.44 -7.94
C ASN A 27 -11.24 -5.39 -7.47
N ALA A 28 -10.32 -4.89 -6.65
CA ALA A 28 -9.25 -5.68 -6.04
C ALA A 28 -9.68 -6.47 -4.79
N GLY A 29 -10.96 -6.42 -4.40
CA GLY A 29 -11.48 -7.14 -3.23
C GLY A 29 -11.10 -6.54 -1.86
N ALA A 30 -10.35 -5.45 -1.81
CA ALA A 30 -9.88 -4.79 -0.60
C ALA A 30 -11.02 -4.20 0.25
N LEU A 31 -12.05 -3.64 -0.40
CA LEU A 31 -13.18 -3.00 0.28
C LEU A 31 -14.55 -3.50 -0.21
N THR A 32 -14.76 -4.81 -0.14
CA THR A 32 -16.05 -5.44 -0.51
C THR A 32 -17.20 -5.09 0.45
N ARG A 33 -16.91 -4.99 1.76
CA ARG A 33 -17.87 -4.58 2.79
C ARG A 33 -17.29 -3.42 3.59
N ARG A 34 -17.98 -2.28 3.64
CA ARG A 34 -17.50 -1.07 4.33
C ARG A 34 -17.37 -1.26 5.85
N ARG A 35 -18.46 -1.58 6.58
CA ARG A 35 -18.45 -1.66 8.06
C ARG A 35 -17.76 -0.41 8.66
N GLU A 36 -16.76 -0.60 9.52
CA GLU A 36 -16.01 0.48 10.19
C GLU A 36 -15.07 1.27 9.26
N ILE A 37 -14.73 0.75 8.08
CA ILE A 37 -13.90 1.46 7.09
C ILE A 37 -14.83 1.86 5.93
N ARG A 38 -15.20 3.15 5.88
CA ARG A 38 -16.28 3.63 5.01
C ARG A 38 -15.85 3.82 3.55
N ASP A 39 -14.57 4.06 3.31
CA ASP A 39 -14.02 4.35 1.99
C ASP A 39 -12.56 3.87 1.86
N ALA A 40 -12.11 3.79 0.61
CA ALA A 40 -10.76 3.38 0.26
C ALA A 40 -9.69 4.35 0.76
N ALA A 41 -9.98 5.66 0.83
CA ALA A 41 -9.04 6.64 1.34
C ALA A 41 -8.71 6.36 2.82
N THR A 42 -9.71 6.04 3.63
CA THR A 42 -9.56 5.63 5.02
C THR A 42 -8.74 4.35 5.13
N LEU A 43 -9.03 3.34 4.30
CA LEU A 43 -8.25 2.09 4.26
C LEU A 43 -6.77 2.36 3.96
N LEU A 44 -6.51 3.22 2.97
CA LEU A 44 -5.17 3.64 2.58
C LEU A 44 -4.47 4.40 3.69
N ARG A 45 -5.17 5.31 4.37
CA ARG A 45 -4.62 6.08 5.50
C ARG A 45 -4.17 5.18 6.63
N LEU A 46 -4.99 4.19 7.00
CA LEU A 46 -4.66 3.21 8.04
C LEU A 46 -3.49 2.32 7.62
N GLY A 47 -3.45 1.89 6.35
CA GLY A 47 -2.33 1.10 5.81
C GLY A 47 -1.01 1.88 5.82
N LEU A 48 -1.05 3.15 5.44
CA LEU A 48 0.13 4.02 5.46
C LEU A 48 0.59 4.37 6.88
N ALA A 49 -0.33 4.50 7.84
CA ALA A 49 0.01 4.67 9.25
C ALA A 49 0.70 3.42 9.82
N TYR A 50 0.20 2.22 9.48
CA TYR A 50 0.76 0.95 9.94
C TYR A 50 2.12 0.63 9.32
N GLY A 51 2.22 0.69 7.98
CA GLY A 51 3.44 0.30 7.26
C GLY A 51 4.52 1.38 7.30
N PRO A 52 4.58 2.29 6.31
CA PRO A 52 5.57 3.37 6.26
C PRO A 52 5.56 4.32 7.47
N GLY A 53 4.42 4.42 8.15
CA GLY A 53 4.24 5.25 9.34
C GLY A 53 4.88 4.70 10.61
N GLY A 54 5.22 3.41 10.63
CA GLY A 54 5.87 2.74 11.75
C GLY A 54 5.00 2.55 12.99
N MET A 55 3.68 2.82 12.92
CA MET A 55 2.77 2.56 14.02
C MET A 55 2.44 1.06 14.08
N SER A 56 2.46 0.48 15.28
CA SER A 56 1.86 -0.83 15.53
C SER A 56 0.35 -0.81 15.26
N LEU A 57 -0.25 -1.98 15.03
CA LEU A 57 -1.70 -2.10 14.81
C LEU A 57 -2.51 -1.43 15.94
N ARG A 58 -2.05 -1.57 17.18
CA ARG A 58 -2.69 -0.97 18.37
C ARG A 58 -2.63 0.56 18.33
N GLU A 59 -1.47 1.11 18.01
CA GLU A 59 -1.29 2.55 17.85
C GLU A 59 -2.16 3.10 16.72
N VAL A 60 -2.24 2.41 15.58
CA VAL A 60 -3.12 2.82 14.47
C VAL A 60 -4.57 2.84 14.89
N THR A 61 -5.05 1.80 15.60
CA THR A 61 -6.45 1.78 16.05
C THR A 61 -6.76 2.86 17.10
N ALA A 62 -5.84 3.10 18.04
CA ALA A 62 -5.99 4.14 19.05
C ALA A 62 -5.98 5.55 18.42
N TRP A 63 -5.05 5.80 17.50
CA TRP A 63 -4.99 7.02 16.71
C TRP A 63 -6.25 7.20 15.86
N ALA A 64 -6.70 6.16 15.18
CA ALA A 64 -7.89 6.22 14.33
C ALA A 64 -9.15 6.56 15.12
N GLN A 65 -9.28 6.01 16.34
CA GLN A 65 -10.40 6.33 17.23
C GLN A 65 -10.31 7.77 17.76
N LEU A 66 -9.12 8.22 18.18
CA LEU A 66 -8.91 9.57 18.71
C LEU A 66 -9.23 10.66 17.67
N HIS A 67 -8.97 10.38 16.40
CA HIS A 67 -9.19 11.31 15.29
C HIS A 67 -10.48 11.07 14.50
N ASP A 68 -11.40 10.23 15.02
CA ASP A 68 -12.68 9.87 14.38
C ASP A 68 -12.53 9.37 12.92
N VAL A 69 -11.43 8.65 12.66
CA VAL A 69 -11.12 8.07 11.34
C VAL A 69 -11.81 6.71 11.18
N ALA A 70 -11.70 5.85 12.19
CA ALA A 70 -12.36 4.54 12.24
C ALA A 70 -12.32 3.97 13.66
N THR A 71 -13.36 3.22 14.05
CA THR A 71 -13.41 2.54 15.35
C THR A 71 -13.41 1.02 15.14
N LEU A 72 -12.27 0.36 15.35
CA LEU A 72 -12.10 -1.09 15.15
C LEU A 72 -10.97 -1.64 16.01
N SER A 73 -10.99 -2.96 16.28
CA SER A 73 -9.90 -3.62 17.00
C SER A 73 -8.66 -3.82 16.13
N ASP A 74 -7.50 -4.01 16.77
CA ASP A 74 -6.21 -4.30 16.10
C ASP A 74 -6.29 -5.57 15.23
N VAL A 75 -6.98 -6.62 15.69
CA VAL A 75 -7.23 -7.84 14.91
C VAL A 75 -8.14 -7.57 13.70
N ALA A 76 -9.16 -6.71 13.85
CA ALA A 76 -10.02 -6.34 12.73
C ALA A 76 -9.23 -5.52 11.69
N LEU A 77 -8.38 -4.60 12.13
CA LEU A 77 -7.48 -3.84 11.27
C LEU A 77 -6.52 -4.77 10.51
N LEU A 78 -5.86 -5.72 11.19
CA LEU A 78 -4.95 -6.68 10.55
C LEU A 78 -5.64 -7.46 9.42
N LYS A 79 -6.86 -7.96 9.67
CA LYS A 79 -7.63 -8.67 8.65
C LYS A 79 -7.97 -7.77 7.45
N ARG A 80 -8.27 -6.49 7.70
CA ARG A 80 -8.52 -5.51 6.64
C ARG A 80 -7.28 -5.24 5.81
N LEU A 81 -6.13 -5.03 6.43
CA LEU A 81 -4.88 -4.77 5.73
C LEU A 81 -4.42 -5.98 4.91
N ARG A 82 -4.57 -7.20 5.42
CA ARG A 82 -4.28 -8.44 4.66
C ARG A 82 -5.12 -8.54 3.40
N ASN A 83 -6.43 -8.29 3.51
CA ASN A 83 -7.32 -8.31 2.35
C ASN A 83 -7.04 -7.16 1.36
N ALA A 84 -6.33 -6.12 1.79
CA ALA A 84 -5.98 -4.96 0.97
C ALA A 84 -4.58 -5.07 0.34
N ALA A 85 -3.82 -6.15 0.61
CA ALA A 85 -2.44 -6.28 0.17
C ALA A 85 -2.29 -6.16 -1.36
N ASP A 86 -3.08 -6.90 -2.13
CA ASP A 86 -3.06 -6.84 -3.59
C ASP A 86 -3.41 -5.45 -4.12
N TRP A 87 -4.38 -4.80 -3.47
CA TRP A 87 -4.77 -3.43 -3.82
C TRP A 87 -3.66 -2.42 -3.57
N PHE A 88 -2.91 -2.55 -2.46
CA PHE A 88 -1.72 -1.72 -2.25
C PHE A 88 -0.65 -1.95 -3.32
N GLY A 89 -0.47 -3.20 -3.76
CA GLY A 89 0.41 -3.53 -4.89
C GLY A 89 -0.01 -2.82 -6.19
N ILE A 90 -1.31 -2.79 -6.49
CA ILE A 90 -1.86 -2.07 -7.65
C ILE A 90 -1.57 -0.57 -7.55
N LEU A 91 -1.83 0.06 -6.39
CA LEU A 91 -1.58 1.50 -6.19
C LEU A 91 -0.09 1.83 -6.33
N ALA A 92 0.80 0.99 -5.78
CA ALA A 92 2.23 1.17 -5.90
C ALA A 92 2.69 1.08 -7.36
N ALA A 93 2.19 0.09 -8.11
CA ALA A 93 2.50 -0.09 -9.53
C ALA A 93 2.03 1.10 -10.38
N GLN A 94 0.80 1.59 -10.13
CA GLN A 94 0.26 2.78 -10.81
C GLN A 94 1.10 4.04 -10.51
N THR A 95 1.45 4.25 -9.24
CA THR A 95 2.29 5.38 -8.82
C THR A 95 3.67 5.32 -9.47
N LEU A 96 4.26 4.12 -9.54
CA LEU A 96 5.54 3.90 -10.19
C LEU A 96 5.47 4.15 -11.71
N ALA A 97 4.42 3.67 -12.38
CA ALA A 97 4.22 3.87 -13.81
C ALA A 97 4.12 5.36 -14.18
N VAL A 98 3.37 6.14 -13.40
CA VAL A 98 3.27 7.59 -13.56
C VAL A 98 4.64 8.25 -13.39
N ARG A 99 5.38 7.88 -12.34
CA ARG A 99 6.72 8.44 -12.08
C ARG A 99 7.76 8.08 -13.14
N ALA A 100 7.70 6.85 -13.66
CA ALA A 100 8.62 6.37 -14.67
C ALA A 100 8.26 6.86 -16.09
N ALA A 101 7.14 7.57 -16.25
CA ALA A 101 6.57 7.96 -17.55
C ALA A 101 6.41 6.77 -18.51
N VAL A 102 6.18 5.57 -17.96
CA VAL A 102 6.05 4.34 -18.75
C VAL A 102 4.61 4.20 -19.22
N THR A 103 4.39 4.41 -20.52
CA THR A 103 3.10 4.17 -21.18
C THR A 103 3.18 2.88 -22.01
N GLY A 104 3.35 1.74 -21.35
CA GLY A 104 3.38 0.41 -21.98
C GLY A 104 4.53 0.22 -23.00
N CYS A 105 5.49 -0.66 -22.70
CA CYS A 105 6.49 -1.02 -23.70
C CYS A 105 5.87 -1.90 -24.80
N THR A 106 5.67 -1.36 -26.01
CA THR A 106 5.16 -2.09 -27.19
C THR A 106 6.26 -2.81 -27.98
N SER A 107 7.33 -3.25 -27.31
CA SER A 107 8.35 -4.07 -27.98
C SER A 107 7.82 -5.49 -28.19
N GLY A 108 8.14 -6.14 -29.32
CA GLY A 108 7.77 -7.54 -29.57
C GLY A 108 8.41 -8.55 -28.61
N LYS A 109 9.21 -8.09 -27.63
CA LYS A 109 9.80 -8.90 -26.55
C LYS A 109 9.20 -8.49 -25.20
N ARG A 110 8.93 -9.48 -24.35
CA ARG A 110 8.48 -9.28 -22.98
C ARG A 110 9.67 -8.88 -22.10
N LEU A 111 9.60 -7.71 -21.48
CA LEU A 111 10.59 -7.21 -20.52
C LEU A 111 10.05 -7.42 -19.10
N ARG A 112 10.88 -7.91 -18.18
CA ARG A 112 10.58 -7.99 -16.75
C ARG A 112 11.73 -7.35 -15.98
N LEU A 113 11.40 -6.42 -15.10
CA LEU A 113 12.34 -5.85 -14.15
C LEU A 113 12.31 -6.71 -12.89
N VAL A 114 13.47 -7.07 -12.36
CA VAL A 114 13.59 -7.82 -11.11
C VAL A 114 14.46 -7.00 -10.17
N ASP A 115 13.99 -6.84 -8.94
CA ASP A 115 14.72 -6.17 -7.86
C ASP A 115 14.81 -7.08 -6.63
N GLY A 116 15.92 -6.98 -5.92
CA GLY A 116 16.23 -7.76 -4.72
C GLY A 116 16.69 -6.83 -3.61
N THR A 117 15.74 -6.13 -2.98
CA THR A 117 16.04 -5.14 -1.94
C THR A 117 16.27 -5.82 -0.59
N ALA A 118 17.40 -5.50 0.05
CA ALA A 118 17.69 -5.93 1.42
C ALA A 118 16.98 -5.03 2.43
N ILE A 119 16.27 -5.63 3.40
CA ILE A 119 15.54 -4.96 4.46
C ILE A 119 16.13 -5.39 5.81
N SER A 120 16.47 -4.41 6.63
CA SER A 120 16.96 -4.63 8.00
C SER A 120 15.94 -4.10 9.00
N ALA A 121 15.77 -4.80 10.12
CA ALA A 121 15.02 -4.25 11.24
C ALA A 121 15.69 -2.98 11.78
N PRO A 122 14.92 -2.02 12.32
CA PRO A 122 15.47 -0.88 13.04
C PRO A 122 16.40 -1.35 14.18
N GLY A 123 17.68 -0.99 14.12
CA GLY A 123 18.70 -1.39 15.10
C GLY A 123 19.39 -2.74 14.84
N GLY A 124 19.04 -3.45 13.76
CA GLY A 124 19.72 -4.67 13.32
C GLY A 124 20.98 -4.38 12.49
N GLY A 125 22.05 -5.17 12.70
CA GLY A 125 23.35 -5.00 12.04
C GLY A 125 23.50 -5.66 10.66
N SER A 126 22.57 -6.54 10.26
CA SER A 126 22.57 -7.23 8.96
C SER A 126 21.17 -7.20 8.33
N ALA A 127 21.10 -7.36 7.00
CA ALA A 127 19.84 -7.57 6.31
C ALA A 127 19.16 -8.82 6.87
N GLU A 128 17.97 -8.64 7.43
CA GLU A 128 17.20 -9.72 8.06
C GLU A 128 16.26 -10.35 7.02
N TRP A 129 15.79 -9.54 6.07
CA TRP A 129 14.92 -9.98 5.00
C TRP A 129 15.40 -9.50 3.63
N ARG A 130 15.08 -10.26 2.59
CA ARG A 130 15.23 -9.85 1.19
C ARG A 130 13.85 -9.82 0.54
N LEU A 131 13.50 -8.66 -0.01
CA LEU A 131 12.31 -8.45 -0.80
C LEU A 131 12.65 -8.68 -2.28
N HIS A 132 12.08 -9.72 -2.86
CA HIS A 132 12.15 -10.04 -4.28
C HIS A 132 10.93 -9.47 -4.98
N MET A 133 11.14 -8.55 -5.90
CA MET A 133 10.08 -7.91 -6.67
C MET A 133 10.27 -8.15 -8.16
N GLY A 134 9.20 -8.56 -8.83
CA GLY A 134 9.13 -8.59 -10.28
C GLY A 134 8.15 -7.52 -10.76
N TYR A 135 8.54 -6.67 -11.72
CA TYR A 135 7.67 -5.67 -12.33
C TYR A 135 7.63 -5.84 -13.85
N ASP A 136 6.44 -5.81 -14.43
CA ASP A 136 6.24 -5.87 -15.88
C ASP A 136 5.92 -4.46 -16.40
N PRO A 137 6.86 -3.79 -17.11
CA PRO A 137 6.64 -2.46 -17.66
C PRO A 137 5.61 -2.40 -18.79
N HIS A 138 5.23 -3.54 -19.38
CA HIS A 138 4.20 -3.56 -20.41
C HIS A 138 2.81 -3.40 -19.79
N THR A 139 2.52 -4.17 -18.74
CA THR A 139 1.23 -4.10 -18.02
C THR A 139 1.22 -3.09 -16.89
N CYS A 140 2.38 -2.52 -16.55
CA CYS A 140 2.57 -1.63 -15.40
C CYS A 140 2.09 -2.24 -14.09
N GLN A 141 2.45 -3.51 -13.86
CA GLN A 141 2.03 -4.29 -12.69
C GLN A 141 3.22 -5.00 -12.05
N PHE A 142 3.16 -5.13 -10.72
CA PHE A 142 3.97 -6.12 -10.03
C PHE A 142 3.47 -7.52 -10.40
N THR A 143 4.42 -8.42 -10.60
CA THR A 143 4.19 -9.80 -11.02
C THR A 143 4.65 -10.79 -9.96
N ASP A 144 5.70 -10.46 -9.21
CA ASP A 144 6.10 -11.17 -8.00
C ASP A 144 6.36 -10.14 -6.88
N PHE A 145 6.03 -10.51 -5.65
CA PHE A 145 6.36 -9.75 -4.44
C PHE A 145 6.53 -10.74 -3.29
N GLU A 146 7.76 -11.18 -3.05
CA GLU A 146 8.10 -12.21 -2.07
C GLU A 146 9.12 -11.69 -1.06
N LEU A 147 8.85 -11.90 0.22
CA LEU A 147 9.78 -11.60 1.29
C LEU A 147 10.36 -12.91 1.82
N THR A 148 11.68 -13.07 1.73
CA THR A 148 12.39 -14.22 2.29
C THR A 148 13.31 -13.77 3.41
N ASP A 149 13.57 -14.65 4.37
CA ASP A 149 14.69 -14.45 5.31
C ASP A 149 16.01 -14.46 4.52
N SER A 150 17.00 -13.68 4.97
CA SER A 150 18.32 -13.58 4.29
C SER A 150 19.28 -14.71 4.64
#